data_AF-A0A2T9XZP8-F1
#
_entry.id   AF-A0A2T9XZP8-F1
#
_cell.length_a   1.000
_cell.length_b   1.000
_cell.length_c   1.000
_cell.angle_alpha   90.00
_cell.angle_beta   90.00
_cell.angle_gamma   90.00
#
_symmetry.space_group_name_H-M   'P 1'
#
loop_
_entity.id
_entity.type
_entity.pdbx_description
1 polymer ?
#
loop_
_entity_poly.entity_id
_entity_poly.type
_entity_poly.pdbx_seq_one_letter_code
_entity_poly.pdbx_strand_id
1 'polypeptide(L)'
;MNKLPNSNTRKRDMYQLLIKAFVAALIGFLAWNLDNMCCQSLRSARKTYGAPLDVFLQMHGWWHVFTAYGSHSLAMFLTVLRMELLGTHEYKLEYMPFGLVLLKFKKSKNM
;
A
#
# COMPACT_ATOMS: atom_id res chain seq x y z
N MET A 1 14.14 24.33 13.97
CA MET A 1 15.09 23.32 13.42
C MET A 1 14.42 22.56 12.29
N ASN A 2 14.72 22.89 11.03
CA ASN A 2 14.18 22.18 9.86
C ASN A 2 14.84 20.80 9.73
N LYS A 3 14.31 19.79 10.41
CA LYS A 3 14.72 18.37 10.27
C LYS A 3 14.00 17.67 9.10
N LEU A 4 13.62 18.42 8.06
CA LEU A 4 13.02 17.83 6.87
C LEU A 4 14.14 17.25 5.99
N PRO A 5 13.91 16.09 5.33
CA PRO A 5 14.89 15.48 4.44
C PRO A 5 15.38 16.50 3.41
N ASN A 6 16.68 16.78 3.34
CA ASN A 6 17.22 17.72 2.34
C ASN A 6 17.38 17.03 0.97
N SER A 7 17.63 15.72 0.93
CA SER A 7 17.83 15.00 -0.34
C SER A 7 16.54 14.87 -1.15
N ASN A 8 16.58 15.30 -2.41
CA ASN A 8 15.46 15.21 -3.36
C ASN A 8 14.98 13.75 -3.58
N THR A 9 15.88 12.77 -3.52
CA THR A 9 15.54 11.36 -3.70
C THR A 9 14.64 10.82 -2.59
N ARG A 10 14.97 11.07 -1.31
CA ARG A 10 14.15 10.61 -0.17
C ARG A 10 12.76 11.25 -0.16
N LYS A 11 12.67 12.54 -0.49
CA LYS A 11 11.37 13.21 -0.66
C LYS A 11 10.54 12.50 -1.71
N ARG A 12 11.12 12.21 -2.88
CA ARG A 12 10.44 11.49 -3.96
C ARG A 12 9.96 10.12 -3.50
N ASP A 13 10.78 9.36 -2.79
CA ASP A 13 10.40 8.02 -2.31
C ASP A 13 9.25 8.10 -1.30
N MET A 14 9.28 9.07 -0.37
CA MET A 14 8.18 9.33 0.56
C MET A 14 6.89 9.74 -0.15
N TYR A 15 6.97 10.61 -1.16
CA TYR A 15 5.81 10.98 -1.97
C TYR A 15 5.25 9.79 -2.75
N GLN A 16 6.12 8.91 -3.26
CA GLN A 16 5.68 7.68 -3.94
C GLN A 16 4.94 6.75 -2.98
N LEU A 17 5.39 6.59 -1.73
CA LEU A 17 4.66 5.81 -0.71
C LEU A 17 3.28 6.40 -0.42
N LEU A 18 3.20 7.72 -0.30
CA LEU A 18 1.94 8.43 -0.03
C LEU A 18 0.96 8.30 -1.20
N ILE A 19 1.42 8.51 -2.43
CA ILE A 19 0.60 8.36 -3.64
C ILE A 19 0.09 6.93 -3.76
N LYS A 20 0.96 5.93 -3.55
CA LYS A 20 0.57 4.51 -3.56
C LYS A 20 -0.49 4.21 -2.51
N ALA A 21 -0.33 4.71 -1.30
CA ALA A 21 -1.32 4.55 -0.22
C ALA A 21 -2.67 5.17 -0.62
N PHE A 22 -2.66 6.40 -1.13
CA PHE A 22 -3.89 7.11 -1.51
C PHE A 22 -4.62 6.46 -2.68
N VAL A 23 -3.89 6.11 -3.75
CA VAL A 23 -4.46 5.45 -4.92
C VAL A 23 -5.05 4.09 -4.55
N ALA A 24 -4.34 3.29 -3.75
CA ALA A 24 -4.84 2.00 -3.30
C ALA A 24 -6.09 2.13 -2.41
N ALA A 25 -6.12 3.11 -1.51
CA ALA A 25 -7.29 3.39 -0.69
C ALA A 25 -8.50 3.81 -1.54
N LEU A 26 -8.28 4.64 -2.57
CA LEU A 26 -9.34 5.08 -3.48
C LEU A 26 -9.90 3.91 -4.31
N ILE A 27 -9.01 3.10 -4.90
CA ILE A 27 -9.41 1.91 -5.69
C ILE A 27 -10.17 0.94 -4.80
N GLY A 28 -9.67 0.69 -3.59
CA GLY A 28 -10.39 -0.10 -2.60
C GLY A 28 -11.78 0.49 -2.37
N PHE A 29 -11.88 1.78 -2.07
CA PHE A 29 -13.15 2.38 -1.69
C PHE A 29 -14.18 2.28 -2.82
N LEU A 30 -13.74 2.49 -4.06
CA LEU A 30 -14.57 2.27 -5.25
C LEU A 30 -15.00 0.81 -5.38
N ALA A 31 -14.09 -0.16 -5.16
CA ALA A 31 -14.42 -1.58 -5.17
C ALA A 31 -15.48 -1.92 -4.11
N TRP A 32 -15.35 -1.40 -2.89
CA TRP A 32 -16.33 -1.60 -1.82
C TRP A 32 -17.70 -1.00 -2.15
N ASN A 33 -17.74 0.21 -2.70
CA ASN A 33 -19.00 0.85 -3.10
C ASN A 33 -19.67 0.10 -4.26
N LEU A 34 -18.88 -0.35 -5.24
CA LEU A 34 -19.39 -1.12 -6.38
C LEU A 34 -19.95 -2.48 -5.93
N ASP A 35 -19.30 -3.14 -4.97
CA ASP A 35 -19.80 -4.38 -4.36
C ASP A 35 -21.16 -4.17 -3.67
N ASN A 36 -21.30 -3.08 -2.91
CA ASN A 36 -22.56 -2.74 -2.24
C ASN A 36 -23.69 -2.41 -3.24
N MET A 37 -23.40 -1.64 -4.29
CA MET A 37 -24.41 -1.25 -5.29
C MET A 37 -24.81 -2.39 -6.23
N CYS A 38 -23.86 -3.24 -6.63
CA CYS A 38 -24.08 -4.31 -7.61
C CYS A 38 -24.21 -5.69 -6.96
N CYS A 39 -24.48 -5.78 -5.66
CA CYS A 39 -24.48 -7.03 -4.89
C CYS A 39 -25.34 -8.14 -5.52
N GLN A 40 -26.55 -7.83 -5.98
CA GLN A 40 -27.41 -8.84 -6.64
C GLN A 40 -26.85 -9.28 -8.01
N SER A 41 -26.38 -8.34 -8.82
CA SER A 41 -25.80 -8.63 -10.15
C SER A 41 -24.50 -9.43 -10.03
N LEU A 42 -23.64 -9.11 -9.07
CA LEU A 42 -22.39 -9.82 -8.80
C LEU A 42 -22.66 -11.26 -8.31
N ARG A 43 -23.66 -11.45 -7.45
CA ARG A 43 -24.06 -12.80 -6.96
C ARG A 43 -24.67 -13.65 -8.08
N SER A 44 -25.45 -13.05 -8.98
CA SER A 44 -25.98 -13.74 -10.16
C SER A 44 -24.86 -14.09 -11.15
N ALA A 45 -23.94 -13.15 -11.43
CA ALA A 45 -22.79 -13.40 -12.29
C ALA A 45 -21.87 -14.50 -11.74
N ARG A 46 -21.63 -14.52 -10.42
CA ARG A 46 -20.89 -15.57 -9.72
C ARG A 46 -21.46 -16.98 -9.95
N LYS A 47 -22.79 -17.11 -9.91
CA LYS A 47 -23.48 -18.38 -10.21
C LYS A 47 -23.33 -18.79 -11.67
N THR A 48 -23.25 -17.83 -12.60
CA THR A 48 -23.15 -18.09 -14.04
C THR A 48 -21.72 -18.45 -14.48
N TYR A 49 -20.70 -17.77 -13.96
CA TYR A 49 -19.31 -17.91 -14.42
C TYR A 49 -18.50 -18.98 -13.67
N GLY A 50 -18.87 -19.34 -12.43
CA GLY A 50 -18.18 -20.36 -11.65
C GLY A 50 -16.69 -20.06 -11.37
N ALA A 51 -15.97 -21.03 -10.80
CA ALA A 51 -14.53 -20.90 -10.55
C ALA A 51 -13.73 -21.08 -11.86
N PRO A 52 -12.63 -20.34 -12.09
CA PRO A 52 -11.93 -19.41 -11.19
C PRO A 52 -12.36 -17.94 -11.33
N LEU A 53 -13.21 -17.62 -12.30
CA LEU A 53 -13.59 -16.24 -12.63
C LEU A 53 -14.44 -15.58 -11.53
N ASP A 54 -15.06 -16.39 -10.67
CA ASP A 54 -15.75 -15.93 -9.47
C ASP A 54 -14.86 -15.08 -8.53
N VAL A 55 -13.57 -15.41 -8.41
CA VAL A 55 -12.64 -14.66 -7.54
C VAL A 55 -12.47 -13.21 -8.02
N PHE A 56 -12.49 -12.99 -9.34
CA PHE A 56 -12.44 -11.64 -9.90
C PHE A 56 -13.76 -10.87 -9.70
N LEU A 57 -14.89 -11.59 -9.62
CA LEU A 57 -16.21 -11.03 -9.32
C LEU A 57 -16.41 -10.78 -7.81
N GLN A 58 -15.52 -11.25 -6.94
CA GLN A 58 -15.55 -10.96 -5.51
C GLN A 58 -14.88 -9.62 -5.22
N MET A 59 -15.57 -8.54 -5.60
CA MET A 59 -15.10 -7.16 -5.43
C MET A 59 -14.79 -6.82 -3.95
N HIS A 60 -15.53 -7.40 -3.01
CA HIS A 60 -15.21 -7.36 -1.58
C HIS A 60 -13.84 -7.94 -1.21
N GLY A 61 -13.39 -9.00 -1.91
CA GLY A 61 -12.04 -9.56 -1.72
C GLY A 61 -10.96 -8.58 -2.16
N TRP A 62 -11.17 -7.95 -3.32
CA TRP A 62 -10.28 -6.91 -3.84
C TRP A 62 -10.22 -5.68 -2.93
N TRP A 63 -11.32 -5.28 -2.32
CA TRP A 63 -11.33 -4.25 -1.28
C TRP A 63 -10.32 -4.54 -0.16
N HIS A 64 -10.30 -5.75 0.40
CA HIS A 64 -9.34 -6.14 1.44
C HIS A 64 -7.89 -6.10 0.94
N VAL A 65 -7.63 -6.54 -0.29
CA VAL A 65 -6.27 -6.52 -0.87
C VAL A 65 -5.77 -5.09 -1.06
N PHE A 66 -6.58 -4.21 -1.66
CA PHE A 66 -6.21 -2.83 -1.92
C PHE A 66 -6.07 -2.00 -0.64
N THR A 67 -6.97 -2.20 0.32
CA THR A 67 -6.87 -1.54 1.63
C THR A 67 -5.66 -2.01 2.41
N ALA A 68 -5.38 -3.32 2.47
CA ALA A 68 -4.18 -3.84 3.12
C ALA A 68 -2.89 -3.28 2.51
N TYR A 69 -2.81 -3.23 1.17
CA TYR A 69 -1.66 -2.64 0.48
C TYR A 69 -1.53 -1.13 0.72
N GLY A 70 -2.65 -0.40 0.72
CA GLY A 70 -2.69 1.03 1.01
C GLY A 70 -2.25 1.35 2.44
N SER A 71 -2.78 0.61 3.42
CA SER A 71 -2.39 0.71 4.84
C SER A 71 -0.91 0.37 5.06
N HIS A 72 -0.39 -0.68 4.40
CA HIS A 72 1.03 -1.01 4.45
C HIS A 72 1.89 0.15 3.93
N SER A 73 1.54 0.69 2.76
CA SER A 73 2.25 1.82 2.15
C SER A 73 2.23 3.07 3.05
N LEU A 74 1.11 3.35 3.71
CA LEU A 74 0.97 4.45 4.67
C LEU A 74 1.81 4.22 5.94
N ALA A 75 1.80 3.01 6.50
CA ALA A 75 2.61 2.65 7.65
C ALA A 75 4.11 2.81 7.36
N MET A 76 4.54 2.41 6.16
CA MET A 76 5.91 2.61 5.69
C MET A 76 6.26 4.09 5.54
N PHE A 77 5.38 4.90 4.97
CA PHE A 77 5.55 6.36 4.91
C PHE A 77 5.73 6.97 6.30
N LEU A 78 4.86 6.62 7.26
CA LEU A 78 4.94 7.12 8.64
C LEU A 78 6.23 6.69 9.34
N THR A 79 6.66 5.46 9.11
CA THR A 79 7.93 4.94 9.65
C THR A 79 9.12 5.73 9.11
N VAL A 80 9.18 5.92 7.79
CA VAL A 80 10.24 6.71 7.13
C VAL A 80 10.22 8.16 7.59
N LEU A 81 9.03 8.78 7.69
CA LEU A 81 8.87 10.14 8.20
C LEU A 81 9.41 10.26 9.63
N ARG A 82 9.07 9.31 10.50
CA ARG A 82 9.58 9.28 11.88
C ARG A 82 11.11 9.17 11.91
N MET A 83 11.69 8.31 11.08
CA MET A 83 13.16 8.14 11.00
C MET A 83 13.86 9.42 10.54
N GLU A 84 13.31 10.14 9.56
CA GLU A 84 13.84 11.44 9.14
C GLU A 84 13.73 12.50 10.25
N LEU A 85 12.61 12.55 10.97
CA LEU A 85 12.44 13.48 12.10
C LEU A 85 13.40 13.19 13.27
N LEU A 86 13.75 11.92 13.49
CA LEU A 86 14.73 11.48 14.48
C LEU A 86 16.19 11.68 14.00
N GLY A 87 16.42 11.95 12.70
CA GLY A 87 17.76 12.07 12.11
C GLY A 87 18.46 10.72 11.91
N THR A 88 17.75 9.60 12.00
CA THR A 88 18.29 8.26 11.82
C THR A 88 18.17 7.86 10.34
N HIS A 89 19.28 7.95 9.60
CA HIS A 89 19.31 7.65 8.16
C HIS A 89 19.86 6.25 7.83
N GLU A 90 19.91 5.34 8.80
CA GLU A 90 20.48 3.99 8.64
C GLU A 90 19.49 2.96 8.05
N TYR A 91 18.63 3.40 7.14
CA TYR A 91 17.65 2.55 6.47
C TYR A 91 17.73 2.67 4.96
N LYS A 92 17.41 1.58 4.26
CA LYS A 92 17.21 1.56 2.81
C LYS A 92 15.82 1.02 2.50
N LEU A 93 15.14 1.65 1.56
CA LEU A 93 13.89 1.15 0.99
C LEU A 93 14.22 0.15 -0.12
N GLU A 94 13.76 -1.08 0.04
CA GLU A 94 13.88 -2.14 -0.96
C GLU A 94 12.45 -2.52 -1.40
N TYR A 95 12.25 -2.70 -2.70
CA TYR A 95 10.96 -3.09 -3.25
C TYR A 95 10.99 -4.57 -3.59
N MET A 96 10.15 -5.36 -2.91
CA MET A 96 9.90 -6.76 -3.23
C MET A 96 8.98 -6.87 -4.47
N PRO A 97 8.87 -8.06 -5.10
CA PRO A 97 7.89 -8.28 -6.17
C PRO A 97 6.48 -7.90 -5.70
N PHE A 98 5.64 -7.47 -6.64
CA PHE A 98 4.31 -6.89 -6.39
C PHE A 98 4.32 -5.51 -5.71
N GLY A 99 5.47 -4.83 -5.66
CA GLY A 99 5.57 -3.46 -5.17
C GLY A 99 5.54 -3.31 -3.66
N LEU A 100 5.68 -4.42 -2.93
CA LEU A 100 5.72 -4.43 -1.47
C LEU A 100 6.99 -3.73 -0.98
N VAL A 101 6.83 -2.71 -0.15
CA VAL A 101 7.93 -1.90 0.35
C VAL A 101 8.47 -2.53 1.62
N LEU A 102 9.77 -2.78 1.65
CA LEU A 102 10.49 -3.23 2.83
C LEU A 102 11.52 -2.18 3.26
N LEU A 103 11.64 -2.02 4.57
CA LEU A 103 12.66 -1.18 5.17
C LEU A 103 13.77 -2.09 5.70
N LYS A 104 14.94 -1.98 5.08
CA LYS A 104 16.12 -2.74 5.46
C LYS A 104 17.03 -1.84 6.27
N PHE A 105 17.17 -2.16 7.54
CA PHE A 105 18.13 -1.48 8.41
C PHE A 105 19.54 -1.93 8.05
N LYS A 106 20.48 -0.99 8.03
CA LYS A 106 21.90 -1.34 7.95
C LYS A 106 22.27 -2.00 9.28
N LYS A 107 22.69 -3.28 9.26
CA LYS A 107 23.16 -3.96 10.47
C LYS A 107 24.33 -3.15 11.05
N SER A 108 24.22 -2.75 12.32
CA SER A 108 25.32 -2.12 13.05
C SER A 108 26.53 -3.04 12.99
N LYS A 109 27.62 -2.56 12.39
CA LYS A 109 28.88 -3.29 12.30
C LYS A 109 29.59 -3.11 13.63
N ASN A 110 29.13 -3.79 14.69
CA ASN A 110 29.81 -3.99 15.97
C ASN A 110 29.02 -4.98 16.85
N MET A 111 29.44 -6.25 16.82
CA MET A 111 29.73 -7.03 18.02
C MET A 111 30.79 -8.07 17.66
#